data_AF-A0A023GJS4-F1
#
_entry.id   AF-A0A023GJS4-F1
#
_cell.length_a   1.000
_cell.length_b   1.000
_cell.length_c   1.000
_cell.angle_alpha   90.00
_cell.angle_beta   90.00
_cell.angle_gamma   90.00
#
_symmetry.space_group_name_H-M   'P 1'
#
loop_
_entity.id
_entity.type
_entity.pdbx_description
1 polymer ?
#
loop_
_entity_poly.entity_id
_entity_poly.type
_entity_poly.pdbx_seq_one_letter_code
_entity_poly.pdbx_strand_id
1 'polypeptide(L)'
;TRQLDRNSSVVHHITPVVHTAAVLPSLTYEVGAVEYDDFKPSEEPVYILGTKYSTFHELDDLRNDVTSKIWLTYRKNFPAISGTDHTSDTGWGCMLRCGQMVIAEALMRRHLGKGWQWAPGIRDENYLRVLRMFQDKKNCTYSIHQIAQMGVSEGKAVGQWFGPNTIAHVLRKLSAFDKWSSLAVHVAMDNVVVMDDIRKICRVETPAVDDGVRHRIQSHGLASASAVSWKPLLLFIPLRLGLNEINPVYYCGLKRTFALKQSVGIIGGKPNHALFIIGVVGDDLVFLDPHTTQLAVDLDVEFPEDESYHCAHASRMDIGQLDPSIALCFYLPTECEFDSWCNLAHKHLITQMKQPLFEITEERPLGWPDFTEEQHRLEHEPMTSEFTVVEQERKYDTSDDEFEIL
;
A
#
# COMPACT_ATOMS: atom_id res chain seq x y z
N THR A 1 43.02 62.17 56.86
CA THR A 1 44.20 61.57 56.22
C THR A 1 43.72 60.52 55.24
N ARG A 2 44.04 60.69 53.95
CA ARG A 2 43.97 59.77 52.78
C ARG A 2 43.12 58.48 52.91
N GLN A 3 42.01 58.31 52.16
CA GLN A 3 41.88 57.92 50.73
C GLN A 3 41.96 56.38 50.51
N LEU A 4 41.13 55.88 49.59
CA LEU A 4 40.96 54.51 49.03
C LEU A 4 39.89 53.67 49.76
N ASP A 5 38.98 52.93 49.13
CA ASP A 5 38.68 52.74 47.70
C ASP A 5 37.27 52.14 47.53
N ARG A 6 36.80 52.17 46.29
CA ARG A 6 35.49 51.75 45.77
C ARG A 6 35.15 50.27 46.02
N ASN A 7 33.87 49.97 46.27
CA ASN A 7 33.03 49.20 45.32
C ASN A 7 31.61 49.00 45.86
N SER A 8 30.64 49.52 45.10
CA SER A 8 29.22 49.23 45.22
C SER A 8 28.92 47.83 44.68
N SER A 9 28.44 46.93 45.52
CA SER A 9 27.85 45.66 45.12
C SER A 9 26.43 45.90 44.55
N VAL A 10 26.32 45.93 43.23
CA VAL A 10 25.05 45.77 42.53
C VAL A 10 24.69 44.30 42.58
N VAL A 11 23.57 43.97 43.22
CA VAL A 11 22.97 42.63 43.20
C VAL A 11 22.39 42.41 41.81
N HIS A 12 23.10 41.66 40.96
CA HIS A 12 22.53 41.12 39.74
C HIS A 12 21.63 39.94 40.10
N HIS A 13 20.32 40.12 39.95
CA HIS A 13 19.38 39.00 39.84
C HIS A 13 19.73 38.20 38.59
N ILE A 14 20.33 37.03 38.79
CA ILE A 14 20.49 36.02 37.74
C ILE A 14 19.15 35.28 37.65
N THR A 15 18.32 35.67 36.70
CA THR A 15 17.23 34.83 36.20
C THR A 15 17.84 33.66 35.43
N PRO A 16 17.55 32.40 35.77
CA PRO A 16 17.94 31.28 34.92
C PRO A 16 17.13 31.38 33.61
N VAL A 17 17.85 31.51 32.50
CA VAL A 17 17.29 31.36 31.16
C VAL A 17 16.90 29.90 31.00
N VAL A 18 15.61 29.60 31.19
CA VAL A 18 15.04 28.31 30.80
C VAL A 18 14.99 28.31 29.29
N HIS A 19 15.89 27.58 28.64
CA HIS A 19 15.68 27.17 27.26
C HIS A 19 14.42 26.30 27.23
N THR A 20 13.30 26.88 26.82
CA THR A 20 12.12 26.14 26.40
C THR A 20 12.50 25.39 25.12
N ALA A 21 13.03 24.18 25.27
CA ALA A 21 12.95 23.18 24.22
C ALA A 21 11.45 22.95 23.97
N ALA A 22 11.00 23.30 22.78
CA ALA A 22 9.67 22.93 22.32
C ALA A 22 9.59 21.40 22.36
N VAL A 23 8.86 20.88 23.34
CA VAL A 23 8.47 19.48 23.40
C VAL A 23 7.49 19.27 22.25
N LEU A 24 7.98 18.73 21.15
CA LEU A 24 7.15 18.08 20.14
C LEU A 24 6.28 17.04 20.87
N PRO A 25 4.96 16.98 20.63
CA PRO A 25 4.13 15.93 21.20
C PRO A 25 4.44 14.62 20.45
N SER A 26 5.53 13.96 20.81
CA SER A 26 5.69 12.54 20.54
C SER A 26 4.74 11.82 21.48
N LEU A 27 3.63 11.31 20.95
CA LEU A 27 2.81 10.33 21.65
C LEU A 27 3.68 9.09 21.88
N THR A 28 4.32 9.03 23.04
CA THR A 28 4.87 7.79 23.59
C THR A 28 3.69 6.89 23.92
N TYR A 29 3.29 6.05 22.97
CA TYR A 29 2.46 4.89 23.29
C TYR A 29 3.31 3.89 24.07
N GLU A 30 3.43 4.12 25.38
CA GLU A 30 3.63 3.00 26.30
C GLU A 30 2.40 2.10 26.19
N VAL A 31 2.63 0.78 26.29
CA VAL A 31 1.59 -0.27 26.26
C VAL A 31 0.78 -0.19 27.56
N GLY A 32 0.00 0.88 27.73
CA GLY A 32 -1.17 0.89 28.58
C GLY A 32 -2.28 0.17 27.83
N ALA A 33 -3.01 -0.71 28.51
CA ALA A 33 -4.08 -1.53 27.94
C ALA A 33 -5.06 -0.66 27.12
N VAL A 34 -4.86 -0.62 25.81
CA VAL A 34 -5.89 -0.14 24.88
C VAL A 34 -6.96 -1.22 24.92
N GLU A 35 -8.10 -0.92 25.54
CA GLU A 35 -9.29 -1.74 25.36
C GLU A 35 -9.66 -1.66 23.87
N TYR A 36 -9.25 -2.67 23.11
CA TYR A 36 -9.65 -2.78 21.72
C TYR A 36 -11.15 -3.05 21.67
N ASP A 37 -11.91 -2.12 21.08
CA ASP A 37 -13.34 -2.31 20.86
C ASP A 37 -13.51 -3.41 19.81
N ASP A 38 -14.21 -4.48 20.18
CA ASP A 38 -14.50 -5.60 19.29
C ASP A 38 -15.73 -5.32 18.42
N PHE A 39 -15.96 -6.12 17.38
CA PHE A 39 -17.14 -5.99 16.53
C PHE A 39 -18.42 -6.19 17.35
N LYS A 40 -19.22 -5.12 17.43
CA LYS A 40 -20.50 -5.16 18.16
C LYS A 40 -21.54 -5.90 17.32
N PRO A 41 -22.43 -6.69 17.95
CA PRO A 41 -23.56 -7.30 17.25
C PRO A 41 -24.39 -6.24 16.52
N SER A 42 -24.60 -6.43 15.23
CA SER A 42 -25.25 -5.48 14.32
C SER A 42 -25.89 -6.22 13.13
N GLU A 43 -27.03 -5.71 12.66
CA GLU A 43 -27.67 -6.18 11.42
C GLU A 43 -26.88 -5.77 10.17
N GLU A 44 -26.05 -4.73 10.28
CA GLU A 44 -25.17 -4.32 9.19
C GLU A 44 -24.06 -5.37 8.98
N PRO A 45 -23.88 -5.88 7.75
CA PRO A 45 -22.83 -6.83 7.47
C PRO A 45 -21.45 -6.18 7.53
N VAL A 46 -20.46 -6.95 7.95
CA VAL A 46 -19.05 -6.56 7.86
C VAL A 46 -18.50 -7.10 6.54
N TYR A 47 -17.89 -6.23 5.73
CA TYR A 47 -17.16 -6.66 4.54
C TYR A 47 -15.67 -6.55 4.81
N ILE A 48 -14.93 -7.66 4.73
CA ILE A 48 -13.47 -7.70 4.77
C ILE A 48 -12.97 -8.23 3.44
N LEU A 49 -12.28 -7.39 2.66
CA LEU A 49 -11.60 -7.75 1.42
C LEU A 49 -12.37 -8.69 0.47
N GLY A 50 -13.64 -8.40 0.23
CA GLY A 50 -14.52 -9.17 -0.66
C GLY A 50 -15.21 -10.36 -0.02
N THR A 51 -15.15 -10.50 1.30
CA THR A 51 -15.90 -11.50 2.09
C THR A 51 -16.88 -10.78 2.99
N LYS A 52 -18.12 -11.28 3.05
CA LYS A 52 -19.20 -10.72 3.86
C LYS A 52 -19.36 -11.59 5.11
N TYR A 53 -19.47 -10.95 6.28
CA TYR A 53 -19.67 -11.59 7.56
C TYR A 53 -20.88 -11.01 8.30
N SER A 54 -21.60 -11.86 9.03
CA SER A 54 -22.58 -11.48 10.05
C SER A 54 -21.95 -11.46 11.43
N THR A 55 -22.04 -10.33 12.15
CA THR A 55 -21.57 -10.24 13.54
C THR A 55 -22.38 -11.10 14.51
N PHE A 56 -23.59 -11.55 14.12
CA PHE A 56 -24.42 -12.44 14.94
C PHE A 56 -24.05 -13.92 14.82
N HIS A 57 -23.46 -14.33 13.69
CA HIS A 57 -23.33 -15.75 13.35
C HIS A 57 -21.91 -16.16 12.96
N GLU A 58 -21.08 -15.23 12.49
CA GLU A 58 -19.77 -15.49 11.89
C GLU A 58 -18.67 -14.63 12.55
N LEU A 59 -18.86 -14.26 13.83
CA LEU A 59 -17.95 -13.37 14.55
C LEU A 59 -16.54 -13.96 14.71
N ASP A 60 -16.44 -15.26 14.99
CA ASP A 60 -15.13 -15.92 15.12
C ASP A 60 -14.44 -16.07 13.75
N ASP A 61 -15.19 -16.35 12.69
CA ASP A 61 -14.64 -16.38 11.33
C ASP A 61 -14.14 -14.99 10.88
N LEU A 62 -14.88 -13.93 11.24
CA LEU A 62 -14.46 -12.55 11.02
C LEU A 62 -13.17 -12.21 11.78
N ARG A 63 -13.09 -12.55 13.07
CA ARG A 63 -11.88 -12.34 13.89
C ARG A 63 -10.69 -13.10 13.32
N ASN A 64 -10.90 -14.35 12.89
CA ASN A 64 -9.86 -15.18 12.29
C ASN A 64 -9.38 -14.62 10.95
N ASP A 65 -10.27 -14.13 10.08
CA ASP A 65 -9.88 -13.50 8.80
C ASP A 65 -9.07 -12.22 9.02
N VAL A 66 -9.45 -11.39 9.99
CA VAL A 66 -8.68 -10.20 10.39
C VAL A 66 -7.30 -10.60 10.92
N THR A 67 -7.25 -11.54 11.86
CA THR A 67 -5.99 -11.99 12.49
C THR A 67 -5.05 -12.64 11.48
N SER A 68 -5.59 -13.31 10.46
CA SER A 68 -4.80 -14.00 9.43
C SER A 68 -4.07 -13.07 8.48
N LYS A 69 -4.41 -11.77 8.44
CA LYS A 69 -3.73 -10.81 7.58
C LYS A 69 -2.35 -10.50 8.13
N ILE A 70 -1.37 -10.44 7.24
CA ILE A 70 -0.02 -9.99 7.58
C ILE A 70 -0.10 -8.50 7.95
N TRP A 71 0.18 -8.22 9.21
CA TRP A 71 0.23 -6.90 9.81
C TRP A 71 1.68 -6.44 9.92
N LEU A 72 2.00 -5.36 9.23
CA LEU A 72 3.34 -4.80 9.22
C LEU A 72 3.31 -3.42 9.87
N THR A 73 4.09 -3.26 10.92
CA THR A 73 4.16 -2.04 11.72
C THR A 73 5.55 -1.42 11.63
N TYR A 74 5.72 -0.26 12.26
CA TYR A 74 7.05 0.25 12.55
C TYR A 74 7.90 -0.79 13.24
N ARG A 75 9.17 -0.84 12.85
CA ARG A 75 10.19 -1.70 13.43
C ARG A 75 11.39 -0.86 13.87
N LYS A 76 12.12 -1.38 14.84
CA LYS A 76 13.39 -0.80 15.32
C LYS A 76 14.43 -1.89 15.52
N ASN A 77 15.69 -1.48 15.56
CA ASN A 77 16.87 -2.35 15.67
C ASN A 77 17.05 -3.28 14.45
N PHE A 78 16.55 -2.88 13.28
CA PHE A 78 16.96 -3.52 12.03
C PHE A 78 18.33 -2.98 11.58
N PRO A 79 19.09 -3.71 10.74
CA PRO A 79 20.36 -3.21 10.18
C PRO A 79 20.17 -1.87 9.48
N ALA A 80 21.15 -0.95 9.56
CA ALA A 80 21.00 0.38 8.96
C ALA A 80 20.64 0.33 7.46
N ILE A 81 19.71 1.18 7.04
CA ILE A 81 19.36 1.33 5.61
C ILE A 81 20.56 1.90 4.87
N SER A 82 20.89 1.31 3.71
CA SER A 82 22.13 1.61 2.98
C SER A 82 22.29 3.10 2.70
N GLY A 83 23.46 3.64 3.05
CA GLY A 83 23.75 5.07 2.88
C GLY A 83 23.14 5.99 3.95
N THR A 84 22.55 5.44 5.01
CA THR A 84 21.94 6.21 6.12
C THR A 84 22.20 5.58 7.49
N ASP A 85 21.85 6.29 8.56
CA ASP A 85 21.89 5.78 9.94
C ASP A 85 20.51 5.27 10.42
N HIS A 86 19.51 5.17 9.54
CA HIS A 86 18.18 4.72 9.90
C HIS A 86 18.18 3.23 10.27
N THR A 87 17.94 2.94 11.55
CA THR A 87 17.74 1.59 12.14
C THR A 87 16.32 1.40 12.69
N SER A 88 15.44 2.35 12.39
CA SER A 88 14.01 2.33 12.69
C SER A 88 13.25 3.16 11.66
N ASP A 89 12.04 2.73 11.34
CA ASP A 89 11.11 3.44 10.45
C ASP A 89 10.01 4.22 11.18
N THR A 90 10.08 4.27 12.52
CA THR A 90 9.15 5.02 13.36
C THR A 90 9.06 6.49 12.94
N GLY A 91 7.85 6.94 12.68
CA GLY A 91 7.55 8.34 12.36
C GLY A 91 7.63 8.70 10.88
N TRP A 92 8.04 7.79 9.99
CA TRP A 92 8.12 8.07 8.55
C TRP A 92 7.71 6.90 7.65
N GLY A 93 7.82 5.65 8.12
CA GLY A 93 7.58 4.45 7.32
C GLY A 93 6.11 4.03 7.11
N CYS A 94 5.12 4.76 7.65
CA CYS A 94 3.74 4.22 7.76
C CYS A 94 3.15 3.84 6.39
N MET A 95 3.31 4.67 5.37
CA MET A 95 2.79 4.35 4.03
C MET A 95 3.54 3.18 3.39
N LEU A 96 4.83 3.04 3.68
CA LEU A 96 5.63 1.91 3.19
C LEU A 96 5.09 0.62 3.81
N ARG A 97 4.79 0.62 5.12
CA ARG A 97 4.14 -0.50 5.81
C ARG A 97 2.76 -0.83 5.25
N CYS A 98 1.94 0.18 4.96
CA CYS A 98 0.65 -0.02 4.29
C CYS A 98 0.81 -0.67 2.91
N GLY A 99 1.77 -0.21 2.10
CA GLY A 99 2.10 -0.84 0.83
C GLY A 99 2.57 -2.29 0.97
N GLN A 100 3.41 -2.57 1.98
CA GLN A 100 3.80 -3.94 2.28
C GLN A 100 2.59 -4.82 2.61
N MET A 101 1.64 -4.34 3.42
CA MET A 101 0.44 -5.12 3.76
C MET A 101 -0.44 -5.41 2.53
N VAL A 102 -0.57 -4.47 1.59
CA VAL A 102 -1.31 -4.68 0.32
C VAL A 102 -0.67 -5.78 -0.51
N ILE A 103 0.64 -5.71 -0.76
CA ILE A 103 1.30 -6.72 -1.58
C ILE A 103 1.41 -8.05 -0.82
N ALA A 104 1.53 -8.05 0.50
CA ALA A 104 1.48 -9.25 1.33
C ALA A 104 0.14 -9.99 1.15
N GLU A 105 -0.99 -9.28 1.23
CA GLU A 105 -2.32 -9.87 0.99
C GLU A 105 -2.42 -10.48 -0.43
N ALA A 106 -1.89 -9.81 -1.46
CA ALA A 106 -1.85 -10.36 -2.82
C ALA A 106 -0.99 -11.64 -2.92
N LEU A 107 0.18 -11.66 -2.25
CA LEU A 107 1.07 -12.83 -2.22
C LEU A 107 0.48 -13.99 -1.43
N MET A 108 -0.20 -13.72 -0.31
CA MET A 108 -0.91 -14.73 0.47
C MET A 108 -2.00 -15.37 -0.39
N ARG A 109 -2.81 -14.58 -1.11
CA ARG A 109 -3.81 -15.11 -2.05
C ARG A 109 -3.21 -15.90 -3.19
N ARG A 110 -2.07 -15.47 -3.70
CA ARG A 110 -1.37 -16.15 -4.80
C ARG A 110 -0.88 -17.54 -4.38
N HIS A 111 -0.21 -17.63 -3.22
CA HIS A 111 0.56 -18.81 -2.85
C HIS A 111 -0.18 -19.75 -1.90
N LEU A 112 -1.17 -19.23 -1.15
CA LEU A 112 -1.94 -20.00 -0.16
C LEU A 112 -3.45 -19.98 -0.42
N GLY A 113 -3.93 -19.00 -1.18
CA GLY A 113 -5.35 -18.85 -1.51
C GLY A 113 -6.11 -18.00 -0.50
N LYS A 114 -7.28 -17.48 -0.91
CA LYS A 114 -8.09 -16.53 -0.12
C LYS A 114 -8.60 -17.10 1.22
N GLY A 115 -8.80 -18.41 1.31
CA GLY A 115 -9.35 -19.07 2.50
C GLY A 115 -8.30 -19.52 3.52
N TRP A 116 -7.03 -19.21 3.31
CA TRP A 116 -5.98 -19.56 4.26
C TRP A 116 -6.17 -18.79 5.58
N GLN A 117 -5.91 -19.46 6.70
CA GLN A 117 -6.04 -18.88 8.03
C GLN A 117 -4.74 -19.11 8.83
N TRP A 118 -4.31 -18.08 9.56
CA TRP A 118 -3.21 -18.17 10.48
C TRP A 118 -3.65 -18.78 11.82
N ALA A 119 -2.76 -19.53 12.43
CA ALA A 119 -2.88 -19.96 13.81
C ALA A 119 -1.49 -19.96 14.47
N PRO A 120 -1.39 -19.71 15.79
CA PRO A 120 -0.11 -19.73 16.50
C PRO A 120 0.64 -21.04 16.26
N GLY A 121 1.93 -20.93 15.90
CA GLY A 121 2.79 -22.08 15.65
C GLY A 121 2.57 -22.77 14.29
N ILE A 122 1.80 -22.19 13.36
CA ILE A 122 1.71 -22.69 11.98
C ILE A 122 3.09 -22.65 11.31
N ARG A 123 3.42 -23.70 10.55
CA ARG A 123 4.72 -23.87 9.87
C ARG A 123 4.55 -24.18 8.38
N ASP A 124 3.61 -23.51 7.74
CA ASP A 124 3.45 -23.60 6.29
C ASP A 124 4.63 -22.90 5.60
N GLU A 125 5.35 -23.63 4.76
CA GLU A 125 6.57 -23.14 4.09
C GLU A 125 6.30 -22.00 3.10
N ASN A 126 5.16 -22.02 2.41
CA ASN A 126 4.79 -20.93 1.49
C ASN A 126 4.46 -19.67 2.28
N TYR A 127 3.74 -19.80 3.40
CA TYR A 127 3.46 -18.70 4.31
C TYR A 127 4.76 -18.08 4.84
N LEU A 128 5.65 -18.88 5.43
CA LEU A 128 6.92 -18.40 5.97
C LEU A 128 7.80 -17.79 4.87
N ARG A 129 7.76 -18.35 3.65
CA ARG A 129 8.46 -17.76 2.50
C ARG A 129 7.89 -16.39 2.12
N VAL A 130 6.57 -16.21 2.10
CA VAL A 130 5.95 -14.89 1.90
C VAL A 130 6.38 -13.93 3.00
N LEU A 131 6.27 -14.34 4.28
CA LEU A 131 6.60 -13.49 5.42
C LEU A 131 8.06 -13.01 5.39
N ARG A 132 9.01 -13.90 5.05
CA ARG A 132 10.44 -13.56 4.90
C ARG A 132 10.70 -12.48 3.86
N MET A 133 9.84 -12.30 2.85
CA MET A 133 10.01 -11.26 1.83
C MET A 133 9.84 -9.84 2.40
N PHE A 134 9.19 -9.71 3.56
CA PHE A 134 8.91 -8.44 4.24
C PHE A 134 9.81 -8.15 5.44
N GLN A 135 10.65 -9.12 5.82
CA GLN A 135 11.58 -8.96 6.92
C GLN A 135 12.46 -7.71 6.70
N ASP A 136 12.78 -6.99 7.77
CA ASP A 136 13.56 -5.75 7.73
C ASP A 136 15.07 -6.01 7.49
N LYS A 137 15.39 -6.68 6.39
CA LYS A 137 16.75 -6.94 5.91
C LYS A 137 16.86 -6.56 4.44
N LYS A 138 18.01 -6.00 4.06
CA LYS A 138 18.30 -5.57 2.68
C LYS A 138 18.18 -6.65 1.61
N ASN A 139 18.27 -7.93 1.96
CA ASN A 139 18.17 -9.04 1.01
C ASN A 139 16.73 -9.54 0.80
N CYS A 140 15.75 -8.96 1.50
CA CYS A 140 14.34 -9.31 1.35
C CYS A 140 13.64 -8.34 0.39
N THR A 141 12.98 -8.87 -0.63
CA THR A 141 12.50 -8.14 -1.81
C THR A 141 11.60 -6.94 -1.49
N TYR A 142 10.70 -7.10 -0.52
CA TYR A 142 9.73 -6.09 -0.11
C TYR A 142 10.03 -5.56 1.29
N SER A 143 11.28 -5.64 1.75
CA SER A 143 11.74 -5.06 3.02
C SER A 143 11.60 -3.54 3.03
N ILE A 144 11.55 -2.96 4.23
CA ILE A 144 11.62 -1.50 4.40
C ILE A 144 12.87 -0.90 3.73
N HIS A 145 13.99 -1.63 3.74
CA HIS A 145 15.23 -1.24 3.07
C HIS A 145 15.04 -1.11 1.56
N GLN A 146 14.49 -2.13 0.91
CA GLN A 146 14.30 -2.14 -0.53
C GLN A 146 13.27 -1.10 -0.97
N ILE A 147 12.18 -0.96 -0.22
CA ILE A 147 11.14 0.04 -0.50
C ILE A 147 11.69 1.46 -0.36
N ALA A 148 12.36 1.77 0.75
CA ALA A 148 12.93 3.10 0.96
C ALA A 148 14.01 3.43 -0.08
N GLN A 149 14.88 2.47 -0.41
CA GLN A 149 15.93 2.66 -1.40
C GLN A 149 15.38 2.82 -2.82
N MET A 150 14.34 2.07 -3.17
CA MET A 150 13.66 2.20 -4.47
C MET A 150 12.92 3.54 -4.57
N GLY A 151 12.38 4.06 -3.46
CA GLY A 151 11.78 5.40 -3.39
C GLY A 151 12.72 6.54 -3.77
N VAL A 152 14.04 6.37 -3.60
CA VAL A 152 15.04 7.35 -4.10
C VAL A 152 14.95 7.51 -5.61
N SER A 153 14.62 6.44 -6.35
CA SER A 153 14.37 6.53 -7.80
C SER A 153 13.07 7.24 -8.17
N GLU A 154 12.18 7.45 -7.20
CA GLU A 154 10.93 8.23 -7.30
C GLU A 154 11.10 9.65 -6.71
N GLY A 155 12.34 10.09 -6.47
CA GLY A 155 12.62 11.41 -5.90
C GLY A 155 12.34 11.54 -4.39
N LYS A 156 12.11 10.42 -3.68
CA LYS A 156 11.92 10.41 -2.22
C LYS A 156 13.16 9.94 -1.50
N ALA A 157 13.74 10.82 -0.68
CA ALA A 157 14.86 10.45 0.18
C ALA A 157 14.42 9.40 1.22
N VAL A 158 15.36 8.55 1.66
CA VAL A 158 15.12 7.65 2.80
C VAL A 158 14.76 8.50 4.02
N GLY A 159 13.71 8.14 4.74
CA GLY A 159 13.17 8.93 5.85
C GLY A 159 12.02 9.87 5.45
N GLN A 160 11.76 10.08 4.16
CA GLN A 160 10.61 10.87 3.71
C GLN A 160 9.34 10.02 3.60
N TRP A 161 8.22 10.63 3.95
CA TRP A 161 6.90 10.01 3.80
C TRP A 161 6.51 9.86 2.32
N PHE A 162 5.78 8.78 2.00
CA PHE A 162 5.26 8.49 0.66
C PHE A 162 3.75 8.70 0.63
N GLY A 163 3.22 9.20 -0.49
CA GLY A 163 1.79 9.09 -0.79
C GLY A 163 1.42 7.72 -1.38
N PRO A 164 0.11 7.40 -1.49
CA PRO A 164 -0.36 6.15 -2.08
C PRO A 164 0.16 5.88 -3.49
N ASN A 165 0.29 6.93 -4.33
CA ASN A 165 0.83 6.80 -5.68
C ASN A 165 2.30 6.35 -5.69
N THR A 166 3.14 7.02 -4.89
CA THR A 166 4.58 6.73 -4.83
C THR A 166 4.84 5.29 -4.39
N ILE A 167 4.17 4.81 -3.35
CA ILE A 167 4.37 3.44 -2.88
C ILE A 167 3.90 2.41 -3.92
N ALA A 168 2.83 2.68 -4.68
CA ALA A 168 2.37 1.80 -5.75
C ALA A 168 3.43 1.65 -6.87
N HIS A 169 4.06 2.75 -7.30
CA HIS A 169 5.14 2.71 -8.29
C HIS A 169 6.40 2.01 -7.76
N VAL A 170 6.77 2.24 -6.50
CA VAL A 170 7.89 1.52 -5.86
C VAL A 170 7.64 0.02 -5.84
N LEU A 171 6.45 -0.43 -5.45
CA LEU A 171 6.08 -1.84 -5.43
C LEU A 171 6.06 -2.45 -6.84
N ARG A 172 5.65 -1.68 -7.85
CA ARG A 172 5.74 -2.09 -9.25
C ARG A 172 7.18 -2.33 -9.70
N LYS A 173 8.12 -1.45 -9.35
CA LYS A 173 9.54 -1.65 -9.67
C LYS A 173 10.12 -2.85 -8.92
N LEU A 174 9.77 -3.03 -7.65
CA LEU A 174 10.25 -4.15 -6.85
C LEU A 174 9.69 -5.51 -7.30
N SER A 175 8.45 -5.57 -7.78
CA SER A 175 7.83 -6.83 -8.22
C SER A 175 8.56 -7.48 -9.40
N ALA A 176 9.29 -6.69 -10.20
CA ALA A 176 10.13 -7.21 -11.27
C ALA A 176 11.25 -8.15 -10.77
N PHE A 177 11.70 -8.00 -9.52
CA PHE A 177 12.74 -8.83 -8.89
C PHE A 177 12.18 -10.10 -8.23
N ASP A 178 10.86 -10.16 -8.01
CA ASP A 178 10.18 -11.33 -7.45
C ASP A 178 9.80 -12.33 -8.55
N LYS A 179 10.77 -13.16 -8.92
CA LYS A 179 10.57 -14.19 -9.96
C LYS A 179 9.68 -15.35 -9.49
N TRP A 180 9.55 -15.57 -8.18
CA TRP A 180 8.71 -16.63 -7.65
C TRP A 180 7.23 -16.29 -7.80
N SER A 181 6.86 -15.07 -7.43
CA SER A 181 5.48 -14.63 -7.53
C SER A 181 5.13 -14.08 -8.91
N SER A 182 6.10 -13.59 -9.69
CA SER A 182 5.88 -13.15 -11.08
C SER A 182 4.61 -12.31 -11.26
N LEU A 183 4.38 -11.38 -10.32
CA LEU A 183 3.21 -10.51 -10.33
C LEU A 183 3.39 -9.42 -11.38
N ALA A 184 2.32 -9.17 -12.14
CA ALA A 184 2.17 -7.91 -12.85
C ALA A 184 1.58 -6.90 -11.87
N VAL A 185 2.27 -5.77 -11.65
CA VAL A 185 1.74 -4.67 -10.85
C VAL A 185 1.43 -3.52 -11.80
N HIS A 186 0.19 -3.04 -11.77
CA HIS A 186 -0.25 -1.92 -12.61
C HIS A 186 -0.73 -0.78 -11.72
N VAL A 187 -0.40 0.45 -12.10
CA VAL A 187 -0.87 1.67 -11.45
C VAL A 187 -1.67 2.42 -12.49
N ALA A 188 -2.99 2.48 -12.31
CA ALA A 188 -3.91 3.18 -13.20
C ALA A 188 -3.88 4.69 -12.88
N MET A 189 -3.45 5.49 -13.85
CA MET A 189 -3.33 6.94 -13.72
C MET A 189 -4.60 7.65 -14.20
N ASP A 190 -4.73 8.93 -13.84
CA ASP A 190 -5.83 9.82 -14.25
C ASP A 190 -7.24 9.28 -13.97
N ASN A 191 -7.37 8.40 -12.97
CA ASN A 191 -8.61 7.70 -12.62
C ASN A 191 -9.18 6.86 -13.79
N VAL A 192 -8.35 6.38 -14.72
CA VAL A 192 -8.78 5.55 -15.86
C VAL A 192 -8.04 4.21 -15.84
N VAL A 193 -8.80 3.12 -15.88
CA VAL A 193 -8.27 1.76 -16.05
C VAL A 193 -8.42 1.37 -17.53
N VAL A 194 -7.29 1.24 -18.23
CA VAL A 194 -7.26 0.84 -19.64
C VAL A 194 -7.06 -0.67 -19.73
N MET A 195 -8.06 -1.37 -20.25
CA MET A 195 -8.08 -2.85 -20.25
C MET A 195 -6.99 -3.44 -21.13
N ASP A 196 -6.72 -2.85 -22.29
CA ASP A 196 -5.70 -3.35 -23.21
C ASP A 196 -4.28 -3.20 -22.67
N ASP A 197 -3.99 -2.14 -21.92
CA ASP A 197 -2.69 -1.95 -21.27
C ASP A 197 -2.44 -3.05 -20.22
N ILE A 198 -3.47 -3.36 -19.45
CA ILE A 198 -3.43 -4.47 -18.48
C ILE A 198 -3.21 -5.81 -19.21
N ARG A 199 -3.91 -6.06 -20.32
CA ARG A 199 -3.71 -7.29 -21.08
C ARG A 199 -2.29 -7.39 -21.65
N LYS A 200 -1.70 -6.29 -22.12
CA LYS A 200 -0.32 -6.25 -22.63
C LYS A 200 0.71 -6.63 -21.57
N ILE A 201 0.54 -6.22 -20.31
CA ILE A 201 1.49 -6.57 -19.23
C ILE A 201 1.26 -7.95 -18.63
N CYS A 202 0.02 -8.44 -18.66
CA CYS A 202 -0.35 -9.71 -18.04
C CYS A 202 -0.25 -10.91 -18.98
N ARG A 203 -0.53 -10.74 -20.28
CA ARG A 203 -0.41 -11.81 -21.27
C ARG A 203 1.05 -12.01 -21.65
N VAL A 204 1.58 -13.19 -21.33
CA VAL A 204 2.93 -13.60 -21.70
C VAL A 204 2.84 -14.75 -22.68
N GLU A 205 3.40 -14.55 -23.87
CA GLU A 205 3.56 -15.61 -24.85
C GLU A 205 4.57 -16.64 -24.33
N THR A 206 4.13 -17.89 -24.17
CA THR A 206 5.09 -18.98 -23.98
C THR A 206 5.60 -19.43 -25.34
N PRO A 207 6.93 -19.41 -25.59
CA PRO A 207 7.46 -20.00 -26.80
C PRO A 207 7.09 -21.48 -26.82
N ALA A 208 6.57 -21.96 -27.95
CA ALA A 208 6.34 -23.38 -28.13
C ALA A 208 7.67 -24.11 -27.92
N VAL A 209 7.73 -24.97 -26.91
CA VAL A 209 8.89 -25.85 -26.70
C VAL A 209 8.91 -26.79 -27.89
N ASP A 210 9.89 -26.60 -28.80
CA ASP A 210 10.21 -27.59 -29.82
C ASP A 210 10.84 -28.78 -29.11
N ASP A 211 9.96 -29.68 -28.62
CA ASP A 211 10.35 -30.91 -27.96
C ASP A 211 10.98 -31.80 -29.05
N GLY A 212 12.29 -31.67 -29.24
CA GLY A 212 13.12 -32.29 -30.29
C GLY A 212 13.20 -33.82 -30.24
N VAL A 213 12.18 -34.50 -29.70
CA VAL A 213 12.04 -35.95 -29.68
C VAL A 213 10.60 -36.33 -30.01
N ARG A 214 10.16 -36.09 -31.25
CA ARG A 214 9.01 -36.81 -31.83
C ARG A 214 9.36 -37.42 -33.17
N HIS A 215 9.50 -38.74 -33.11
CA HIS A 215 9.52 -39.68 -34.21
C HIS A 215 8.51 -39.24 -35.30
N ARG A 216 8.99 -39.13 -36.54
CA ARG A 216 8.18 -38.90 -37.75
C ARG A 216 6.97 -39.84 -37.77
N ILE A 217 5.79 -39.29 -37.51
CA ILE A 217 4.55 -39.73 -38.16
C ILE A 217 3.93 -38.48 -38.74
N GLN A 218 3.85 -38.44 -40.06
CA GLN A 218 3.25 -37.36 -40.83
C GLN A 218 1.76 -37.24 -40.45
N SER A 219 1.39 -36.17 -39.76
CA SER A 219 0.03 -35.64 -39.78
C SER A 219 0.08 -34.16 -40.16
N HIS A 220 -0.64 -33.83 -41.22
CA HIS A 220 -0.75 -32.48 -41.76
C HIS A 220 -1.43 -31.55 -40.76
N GLY A 221 -0.76 -30.42 -40.48
CA GLY A 221 -1.39 -29.11 -40.28
C GLY A 221 -2.29 -28.91 -39.06
N LEU A 222 -1.69 -28.59 -37.92
CA LEU A 222 -2.21 -27.58 -37.00
C LEU A 222 -0.99 -26.84 -36.46
N ALA A 223 -0.85 -25.55 -36.77
CA ALA A 223 0.17 -24.72 -36.14
C ALA A 223 -0.02 -24.85 -34.62
N SER A 224 1.02 -25.26 -33.90
CA SER A 224 0.99 -25.29 -32.44
C SER A 224 0.79 -23.86 -31.95
N ALA A 225 -0.44 -23.49 -31.60
CA ALA A 225 -0.75 -22.18 -31.06
C ALA A 225 0.10 -21.98 -29.80
N SER A 226 0.86 -20.88 -29.75
CA SER A 226 1.56 -20.46 -28.55
C SER A 226 0.56 -20.31 -27.41
N ALA A 227 0.77 -21.01 -26.30
CA ALA A 227 -0.09 -20.84 -25.14
C ALA A 227 0.17 -19.46 -24.53
N VAL A 228 -0.85 -18.61 -24.48
CA VAL A 228 -0.78 -17.33 -23.77
C VAL A 228 -1.03 -17.62 -22.29
N SER A 229 -0.08 -17.25 -21.44
CA SER A 229 -0.20 -17.37 -19.98
C SER A 229 -0.51 -16.01 -19.36
N TRP A 230 -1.29 -15.98 -18.28
CA TRP A 230 -1.62 -14.76 -17.53
C TRP A 230 -0.74 -14.62 -16.30
N LYS A 231 -0.01 -13.51 -16.18
CA LYS A 231 0.64 -13.09 -14.93
C LYS A 231 -0.42 -12.50 -13.99
N PRO A 232 -0.58 -13.04 -12.76
CA PRO A 232 -1.48 -12.48 -11.78
C PRO A 232 -1.23 -11.00 -11.53
N LEU A 233 -2.33 -10.24 -11.54
CA LEU A 233 -2.32 -8.79 -11.52
C LEU A 233 -2.58 -8.28 -10.10
N LEU A 234 -1.77 -7.34 -9.65
CA LEU A 234 -2.06 -6.43 -8.56
C LEU A 234 -2.28 -5.03 -9.15
N LEU A 235 -3.52 -4.57 -9.14
CA LEU A 235 -3.94 -3.28 -9.68
C LEU A 235 -4.06 -2.26 -8.55
N PHE A 236 -3.37 -1.14 -8.70
CA PHE A 236 -3.52 0.07 -7.90
C PHE A 236 -4.27 1.13 -8.71
N ILE A 237 -5.21 1.82 -8.07
CA ILE A 237 -5.91 2.99 -8.62
C ILE A 237 -5.76 4.12 -7.60
N PRO A 238 -4.69 4.94 -7.67
CA PRO A 238 -4.55 6.14 -6.85
C PRO A 238 -5.64 7.15 -7.18
N LEU A 239 -6.26 7.73 -6.15
CA LEU A 239 -7.40 8.65 -6.27
C LEU A 239 -7.24 9.83 -5.32
N ARG A 240 -7.81 10.99 -5.73
CA ARG A 240 -8.06 12.13 -4.87
C ARG A 240 -9.57 12.43 -4.82
N LEU A 241 -10.21 12.13 -3.70
CA LEU A 241 -11.68 12.13 -3.56
C LEU A 241 -12.26 13.39 -2.94
N GLY A 242 -11.46 14.44 -2.81
CA GLY A 242 -11.84 15.73 -2.25
C GLY A 242 -10.62 16.61 -1.96
N LEU A 243 -10.86 17.81 -1.44
CA LEU A 243 -9.78 18.75 -1.13
C LEU A 243 -9.18 18.47 0.24
N ASN A 244 -9.99 18.46 1.30
CA ASN A 244 -9.53 18.22 2.68
C ASN A 244 -10.14 16.95 3.29
N GLU A 245 -11.35 16.62 2.85
CA GLU A 245 -12.13 15.46 3.27
C GLU A 245 -12.72 14.78 2.03
N ILE A 246 -13.07 13.51 2.14
CA ILE A 246 -13.71 12.77 1.06
C ILE A 246 -15.11 13.36 0.84
N ASN A 247 -15.44 13.68 -0.41
CA ASN A 247 -16.80 14.09 -0.74
C ASN A 247 -17.77 12.91 -0.51
N PRO A 248 -18.85 13.07 0.30
CA PRO A 248 -19.79 12.00 0.62
C PRO A 248 -20.44 11.31 -0.58
N VAL A 249 -20.44 11.94 -1.77
CA VAL A 249 -20.88 11.30 -3.02
C VAL A 249 -20.14 9.99 -3.31
N TYR A 250 -18.88 9.88 -2.86
CA TYR A 250 -18.02 8.73 -3.09
C TYR A 250 -18.15 7.62 -2.05
N TYR A 251 -18.80 7.87 -0.90
CA TYR A 251 -18.90 6.87 0.17
C TYR A 251 -19.53 5.57 -0.30
N CYS A 252 -20.61 5.64 -1.08
CA CYS A 252 -21.25 4.44 -1.61
C CYS A 252 -20.30 3.63 -2.51
N GLY A 253 -19.52 4.30 -3.35
CA GLY A 253 -18.52 3.67 -4.22
C GLY A 253 -17.44 2.98 -3.41
N LEU A 254 -16.84 3.70 -2.44
CA LEU A 254 -15.80 3.18 -1.56
C LEU A 254 -16.25 1.93 -0.82
N LYS A 255 -17.41 1.97 -0.18
CA LYS A 255 -17.96 0.81 0.54
C LYS A 255 -18.16 -0.41 -0.35
N ARG A 256 -18.61 -0.20 -1.59
CA ARG A 256 -18.82 -1.28 -2.57
C ARG A 256 -17.54 -1.93 -3.05
N THR A 257 -16.39 -1.23 -3.01
CA THR A 257 -15.10 -1.83 -3.37
C THR A 257 -14.78 -3.04 -2.48
N PHE A 258 -15.08 -2.98 -1.18
CA PHE A 258 -14.87 -4.08 -0.23
C PHE A 258 -15.81 -5.28 -0.43
N ALA A 259 -16.87 -5.13 -1.22
CA ALA A 259 -17.76 -6.25 -1.57
C ALA A 259 -17.27 -7.05 -2.77
N LEU A 260 -16.32 -6.52 -3.56
CA LEU A 260 -15.75 -7.22 -4.71
C LEU A 260 -14.75 -8.28 -4.23
N LYS A 261 -14.86 -9.51 -4.74
CA LYS A 261 -14.00 -10.64 -4.33
C LYS A 261 -12.51 -10.36 -4.53
N GLN A 262 -12.19 -9.58 -5.56
CA GLN A 262 -10.84 -9.18 -5.95
C GLN A 262 -10.26 -8.07 -5.07
N SER A 263 -11.04 -7.44 -4.18
CA SER A 263 -10.58 -6.37 -3.30
C SER A 263 -9.41 -6.82 -2.43
N VAL A 264 -8.35 -6.04 -2.43
CA VAL A 264 -7.17 -6.14 -1.55
C VAL A 264 -7.15 -4.98 -0.55
N GLY A 265 -8.16 -4.11 -0.59
CA GLY A 265 -8.36 -3.02 0.35
C GLY A 265 -7.95 -1.68 -0.23
N ILE A 266 -7.76 -0.72 0.67
CA ILE A 266 -7.43 0.67 0.35
C ILE A 266 -6.27 1.09 1.24
N ILE A 267 -5.29 1.80 0.69
CA ILE A 267 -4.27 2.50 1.46
C ILE A 267 -4.46 4.00 1.33
N GLY A 268 -4.24 4.74 2.41
CA GLY A 268 -4.45 6.18 2.43
C GLY A 268 -4.17 6.74 3.82
N GLY A 269 -4.49 8.02 4.00
CA GLY A 269 -4.25 8.72 5.26
C GLY A 269 -3.31 9.91 5.07
N LYS A 270 -3.24 10.73 6.12
CA LYS A 270 -2.45 11.96 6.15
C LYS A 270 -0.95 11.64 6.22
N PRO A 271 -0.06 12.61 5.92
CA PRO A 271 1.37 12.47 6.21
C PRO A 271 1.61 11.94 7.63
N ASN A 272 2.42 10.88 7.72
CA ASN A 272 2.77 10.16 8.94
C ASN A 272 1.60 9.49 9.70
N HIS A 273 0.42 9.37 9.08
CA HIS A 273 -0.78 8.74 9.60
C HIS A 273 -1.46 7.85 8.54
N ALA A 274 -0.67 7.00 7.88
CA ALA A 274 -1.17 6.10 6.84
C ALA A 274 -1.81 4.83 7.44
N LEU A 275 -2.93 4.39 6.89
CA LEU A 275 -3.68 3.22 7.32
C LEU A 275 -3.91 2.25 6.16
N PHE A 276 -3.97 0.96 6.48
CA PHE A 276 -4.43 -0.06 5.53
C PHE A 276 -5.88 -0.44 5.85
N ILE A 277 -6.81 0.06 5.04
CA ILE A 277 -8.24 -0.19 5.19
C ILE A 277 -8.58 -1.52 4.53
N ILE A 278 -9.06 -2.46 5.33
CA ILE A 278 -9.35 -3.84 4.92
C ILE A 278 -10.84 -4.12 4.78
N GLY A 279 -11.70 -3.21 5.23
CA GLY A 279 -13.13 -3.45 5.23
C GLY A 279 -14.01 -2.29 5.64
N VAL A 280 -15.30 -2.59 5.80
CA VAL A 280 -16.32 -1.63 6.25
C VAL A 280 -17.47 -2.35 6.97
N VAL A 281 -18.07 -1.67 7.95
CA VAL A 281 -19.35 -2.01 8.58
C VAL A 281 -20.17 -0.73 8.76
N GLY A 282 -21.37 -0.67 8.17
CA GLY A 282 -22.16 0.57 8.15
C GLY A 282 -21.42 1.72 7.44
N ASP A 283 -21.01 2.73 8.21
CA ASP A 283 -20.16 3.86 7.77
C ASP A 283 -18.75 3.83 8.41
N ASP A 284 -18.44 2.82 9.21
CA ASP A 284 -17.12 2.65 9.83
C ASP A 284 -16.21 1.80 8.94
N LEU A 285 -15.07 2.36 8.56
CA LEU A 285 -13.98 1.66 7.90
C LEU A 285 -13.21 0.80 8.90
N VAL A 286 -12.91 -0.44 8.52
CA VAL A 286 -12.10 -1.39 9.30
C VAL A 286 -10.67 -1.37 8.78
N PHE A 287 -9.68 -1.22 9.65
CA PHE A 287 -8.28 -1.04 9.23
C PHE A 287 -7.23 -1.71 10.13
N LEU A 288 -6.06 -1.92 9.55
CA LEU A 288 -4.82 -2.29 10.22
C LEU A 288 -3.90 -1.06 10.32
N ASP A 289 -3.41 -0.81 11.53
CA ASP A 289 -2.66 0.39 11.88
C ASP A 289 -1.15 0.06 12.01
N PRO A 290 -0.25 0.67 11.21
CA PRO A 290 1.18 0.41 11.31
C PRO A 290 1.89 1.18 12.44
N HIS A 291 1.23 2.08 13.18
CA HIS A 291 1.85 3.04 14.11
C HIS A 291 2.24 2.46 15.48
N THR A 292 2.60 1.18 15.52
CA THR A 292 3.19 0.54 16.71
C THR A 292 4.62 0.16 16.42
N THR A 293 5.57 0.59 17.26
CA THR A 293 7.00 0.27 17.06
C THR A 293 7.37 -1.04 17.74
N GLN A 294 7.60 -2.08 16.95
CA GLN A 294 8.01 -3.40 17.40
C GLN A 294 9.51 -3.64 17.15
N LEU A 295 10.12 -4.64 17.79
CA LEU A 295 11.50 -5.03 17.48
C LEU A 295 11.56 -5.73 16.12
N ALA A 296 12.63 -5.52 15.34
CA ALA A 296 12.89 -6.32 14.14
C ALA A 296 13.05 -7.80 14.52
N VAL A 297 12.44 -8.69 13.74
CA VAL A 297 12.39 -10.13 14.01
C VAL A 297 13.29 -10.89 13.03
N ASP A 298 14.01 -11.89 13.52
CA ASP A 298 14.75 -12.82 12.66
C ASP A 298 13.91 -14.07 12.29
N LEU A 299 13.40 -14.12 11.06
CA LEU A 299 12.61 -15.22 10.48
C LEU A 299 13.47 -16.30 9.79
N ASP A 300 14.80 -16.14 9.75
CA ASP A 300 15.73 -17.12 9.16
C ASP A 300 16.16 -18.20 10.17
N VAL A 301 15.73 -18.09 11.42
CA VAL A 301 15.95 -19.10 12.45
C VAL A 301 15.04 -20.32 12.23
N GLU A 302 15.40 -21.46 12.83
CA GLU A 302 14.66 -22.73 12.67
C GLU A 302 13.20 -22.64 13.14
N PHE A 303 12.94 -21.91 14.23
CA PHE A 303 11.61 -21.71 14.81
C PHE A 303 11.30 -20.21 14.91
N PRO A 304 10.87 -19.57 13.81
CA PRO A 304 10.60 -18.14 13.82
C PRO A 304 9.33 -17.83 14.61
N GLU A 305 9.37 -16.73 15.36
CA GLU A 305 8.23 -16.11 16.03
C GLU A 305 7.55 -15.14 15.05
N ASP A 306 6.32 -15.44 14.65
CA ASP A 306 5.58 -14.69 13.65
C ASP A 306 4.40 -13.91 14.24
N GLU A 307 4.12 -14.04 15.53
CA GLU A 307 2.99 -13.44 16.23
C GLU A 307 2.95 -11.91 16.07
N SER A 308 4.11 -11.26 16.04
CA SER A 308 4.22 -9.81 15.84
C SER A 308 3.80 -9.32 14.44
N TYR A 309 3.58 -10.25 13.50
CA TYR A 309 3.08 -9.97 12.15
C TYR A 309 1.58 -10.24 12.00
N HIS A 310 0.86 -10.49 13.11
CA HIS A 310 -0.57 -10.73 13.10
C HIS A 310 -1.26 -9.82 14.12
N CYS A 311 -2.32 -9.14 13.69
CA CYS A 311 -3.07 -8.23 14.55
C CYS A 311 -4.33 -8.94 15.06
N ALA A 312 -4.45 -9.14 16.37
CA ALA A 312 -5.62 -9.81 16.96
C ALA A 312 -6.92 -9.00 16.82
N HIS A 313 -6.82 -7.69 16.54
CA HIS A 313 -7.96 -6.77 16.50
C HIS A 313 -7.82 -5.80 15.33
N ALA A 314 -8.92 -5.52 14.62
CA ALA A 314 -8.95 -4.43 13.65
C ALA A 314 -9.63 -3.20 14.25
N SER A 315 -9.00 -2.05 14.07
CA SER A 315 -9.55 -0.77 14.49
C SER A 315 -10.59 -0.26 13.50
N ARG A 316 -11.44 0.66 13.96
CA ARG A 316 -12.54 1.24 13.18
C ARG A 316 -12.54 2.75 13.25
N MET A 317 -12.92 3.41 12.16
CA MET A 317 -13.11 4.87 12.11
C MET A 317 -14.24 5.22 11.13
N ASP A 318 -14.94 6.33 11.37
CA ASP A 318 -15.94 6.84 10.43
C ASP A 318 -15.28 7.14 9.07
N ILE A 319 -15.96 6.78 7.98
CA ILE A 319 -15.47 6.96 6.61
C ILE A 319 -15.10 8.41 6.27
N GLY A 320 -15.74 9.40 6.89
CA GLY A 320 -15.43 10.81 6.71
C GLY A 320 -14.12 11.26 7.35
N GLN A 321 -13.52 10.44 8.22
CA GLN A 321 -12.21 10.73 8.83
C GLN A 321 -11.04 10.31 7.91
N LEU A 322 -11.29 9.51 6.87
CA LEU A 322 -10.26 9.10 5.93
C LEU A 322 -9.80 10.29 5.07
N ASP A 323 -8.48 10.43 4.91
CA ASP A 323 -7.90 11.43 4.02
C ASP A 323 -8.33 11.19 2.56
N PRO A 324 -8.62 12.25 1.77
CA PRO A 324 -9.06 12.08 0.39
C PRO A 324 -8.00 11.53 -0.58
N SER A 325 -6.71 11.49 -0.21
CA SER A 325 -5.66 10.82 -0.99
C SER A 325 -5.58 9.33 -0.63
N ILE A 326 -5.99 8.47 -1.55
CA ILE A 326 -6.04 7.01 -1.35
C ILE A 326 -5.51 6.26 -2.57
N ALA A 327 -5.34 4.95 -2.45
CA ALA A 327 -5.27 4.04 -3.59
C ALA A 327 -6.15 2.80 -3.35
N LEU A 328 -7.04 2.51 -4.30
CA LEU A 328 -7.80 1.26 -4.32
C LEU A 328 -6.91 0.13 -4.83
N CYS A 329 -7.00 -1.05 -4.22
CA CYS A 329 -6.14 -2.18 -4.57
C CYS A 329 -6.98 -3.42 -4.92
N PHE A 330 -6.68 -4.07 -6.06
CA PHE A 330 -7.35 -5.29 -6.50
C PHE A 330 -6.35 -6.37 -6.94
N TYR A 331 -6.61 -7.62 -6.59
CA TYR A 331 -5.81 -8.78 -7.01
C TYR A 331 -6.60 -9.70 -7.94
N LEU A 332 -6.07 -9.95 -9.13
CA LEU A 332 -6.75 -10.63 -10.22
C LEU A 332 -5.85 -11.76 -10.76
N PRO A 333 -6.04 -13.00 -10.25
CA PRO A 333 -5.09 -14.10 -10.50
C PRO A 333 -5.17 -14.68 -11.91
N THR A 334 -6.26 -14.42 -12.64
CA THR A 334 -6.46 -14.92 -14.00
C THR A 334 -7.11 -13.85 -14.86
N GLU A 335 -7.00 -14.00 -16.17
CA GLU A 335 -7.68 -13.13 -17.12
C GLU A 335 -9.21 -13.14 -16.93
N CYS A 336 -9.78 -14.32 -16.66
CA CYS A 336 -11.22 -14.47 -16.37
C CYS A 336 -11.63 -13.68 -15.11
N GLU A 337 -10.78 -13.66 -14.08
CA GLU A 337 -11.01 -12.83 -12.89
C GLU A 337 -10.90 -11.34 -13.20
N PHE A 338 -10.00 -10.94 -14.11
CA PHE A 338 -9.92 -9.56 -14.61
C PHE A 338 -11.17 -9.14 -15.38
N ASP A 339 -11.64 -9.95 -16.32
CA ASP A 339 -12.87 -9.68 -17.07
C ASP A 339 -14.09 -9.65 -16.13
N SER A 340 -14.16 -10.57 -15.16
CA SER A 340 -15.20 -10.60 -14.12
C SER A 340 -15.20 -9.32 -13.29
N TRP A 341 -14.01 -8.87 -12.86
CA TRP A 341 -13.87 -7.60 -12.13
C TRP A 341 -14.29 -6.40 -12.98
N CYS A 342 -13.88 -6.32 -14.25
CA CYS A 342 -14.28 -5.22 -15.14
C CYS A 342 -15.80 -5.10 -15.23
N ASN A 343 -16.49 -6.23 -15.43
CA ASN A 343 -17.96 -6.28 -15.49
C ASN A 343 -18.60 -5.85 -14.16
N LEU A 344 -18.11 -6.36 -13.03
CA LEU A 344 -18.63 -6.02 -11.70
C LEU A 344 -18.36 -4.55 -11.34
N ALA A 345 -17.16 -4.04 -11.62
CA ALA A 345 -16.79 -2.65 -11.40
C ALA A 345 -17.64 -1.72 -12.27
N HIS A 346 -17.78 -2.01 -13.56
CA HIS A 346 -18.63 -1.21 -14.45
C HIS A 346 -20.08 -1.15 -13.97
N LYS A 347 -20.62 -2.28 -13.51
CA LYS A 347 -21.99 -2.35 -12.98
C LYS A 347 -22.14 -1.62 -11.63
N HIS A 348 -21.27 -1.91 -10.67
CA HIS A 348 -21.49 -1.56 -9.27
C HIS A 348 -20.73 -0.31 -8.79
N LEU A 349 -19.60 0.01 -9.42
CA LEU A 349 -18.74 1.14 -9.08
C LEU A 349 -18.80 2.29 -10.10
N ILE A 350 -19.33 2.04 -11.30
CA ILE A 350 -19.50 3.07 -12.34
C ILE A 350 -20.98 3.38 -12.56
N THR A 351 -21.73 2.48 -13.20
CA THR A 351 -23.10 2.72 -13.67
C THR A 351 -24.09 3.03 -12.54
N GLN A 352 -23.92 2.39 -11.38
CA GLN A 352 -24.82 2.57 -10.23
C GLN A 352 -24.42 3.72 -9.31
N MET A 353 -23.32 4.41 -9.58
CA MET A 353 -22.85 5.53 -8.77
C MET A 353 -23.36 6.86 -9.32
N LYS A 354 -23.62 7.81 -8.42
CA LYS A 354 -23.92 9.21 -8.83
C LYS A 354 -22.71 9.85 -9.50
N GLN A 355 -21.54 9.61 -8.92
CA GLN A 355 -20.24 9.98 -9.47
C GLN A 355 -19.32 8.76 -9.28
N PRO A 356 -18.77 8.19 -10.37
CA PRO A 356 -17.86 7.06 -10.27
C PRO A 356 -16.52 7.47 -9.63
N LEU A 357 -15.85 6.51 -9.00
CA LEU A 357 -14.51 6.70 -8.43
C LEU A 357 -13.42 6.76 -9.52
N PHE A 358 -13.62 6.01 -10.60
CA PHE A 358 -12.71 5.86 -11.73
C PHE A 358 -13.51 5.38 -12.95
N GLU A 359 -12.92 5.44 -14.12
CA GLU A 359 -13.46 4.94 -15.38
C GLU A 359 -12.73 3.68 -15.85
N ILE A 360 -13.39 2.87 -16.67
CA ILE A 360 -12.79 1.71 -17.35
C ILE A 360 -13.00 1.89 -18.85
N THR A 361 -11.93 1.82 -19.62
CA THR A 361 -11.97 1.88 -21.09
C THR A 361 -11.27 0.67 -21.69
N GLU A 362 -11.69 0.26 -22.89
CA GLU A 362 -11.04 -0.85 -23.60
C GLU A 362 -9.64 -0.42 -24.07
N GLU A 363 -9.59 0.67 -24.82
CA GLU A 363 -8.39 1.28 -25.40
C GLU A 363 -8.06 2.61 -24.71
N ARG A 364 -6.83 3.09 -24.92
CA ARG A 364 -6.40 4.41 -24.45
C ARG A 364 -7.23 5.52 -25.09
N PRO A 365 -7.59 6.58 -24.34
CA PRO A 365 -8.22 7.76 -24.92
C PRO A 365 -7.37 8.38 -26.03
N LEU A 366 -8.03 8.96 -27.04
CA LEU A 366 -7.35 9.64 -28.14
C LEU A 366 -6.46 10.77 -27.63
N GLY A 367 -5.20 10.79 -28.07
CA GLY A 367 -4.20 11.81 -27.70
C GLY A 367 -3.32 11.45 -26.50
N TRP A 368 -3.59 10.32 -25.83
CA TRP A 368 -2.68 9.78 -24.83
C TRP A 368 -1.40 9.21 -25.47
N PRO A 369 -0.25 9.25 -24.76
CA PRO A 369 0.97 8.59 -25.22
C PRO A 369 0.77 7.09 -25.47
N ASP A 370 1.58 6.50 -26.33
CA ASP A 370 1.57 5.04 -26.46
C ASP A 370 1.99 4.38 -25.13
N PHE A 371 1.39 3.23 -24.82
CA PHE A 371 1.65 2.53 -23.57
C PHE A 371 3.12 2.19 -23.38
N THR A 372 3.81 1.78 -24.45
CA THR A 372 5.23 1.39 -24.35
C THR A 372 6.12 2.60 -24.07
N GLU A 373 5.80 3.76 -24.64
CA GLU A 373 6.48 5.02 -24.37
C GLU A 373 6.27 5.48 -22.93
N GLU A 374 5.05 5.35 -22.41
CA GLU A 374 4.75 5.68 -21.01
C GLU A 374 5.47 4.74 -20.03
N GLN A 375 5.51 3.43 -20.32
CA GLN A 375 6.27 2.48 -19.51
C GLN A 375 7.76 2.84 -19.50
N HIS A 376 8.36 3.13 -20.65
CA HIS A 376 9.75 3.56 -20.73
C HIS A 376 10.02 4.86 -19.97
N ARG A 377 9.11 5.85 -20.06
CA ARG A 377 9.21 7.09 -19.28
C ARG A 377 9.21 6.82 -17.78
N LEU A 378 8.27 5.99 -17.29
CA LEU A 378 8.19 5.67 -15.87
C LEU A 378 9.36 4.80 -15.37
N GLU A 379 10.10 4.14 -16.27
CA GLU A 379 11.31 3.38 -15.95
C GLU A 379 12.58 4.24 -15.96
N HIS A 380 12.62 5.32 -16.75
CA HIS A 380 13.84 6.10 -17.02
C HIS A 380 13.82 7.57 -16.56
N GLU A 381 12.67 8.18 -16.27
CA GLU A 381 12.59 9.55 -15.76
C GLU A 381 12.22 9.58 -14.26
N PRO A 382 12.94 10.34 -13.42
CA PRO A 382 12.38 10.82 -12.17
C PRO A 382 11.23 11.77 -12.51
N MET A 383 9.99 11.35 -12.26
CA MET A 383 8.79 12.13 -12.53
C MET A 383 8.73 13.39 -11.63
N THR A 384 9.36 14.47 -12.04
CA THR A 384 8.81 15.81 -11.82
C THR A 384 7.72 16.00 -12.85
N SER A 385 6.46 16.06 -12.42
CA SER A 385 5.30 16.16 -13.31
C SER A 385 5.28 17.53 -14.01
N GLU A 386 5.85 17.63 -15.21
CA GLU A 386 5.66 18.77 -16.11
C GLU A 386 4.33 18.60 -16.87
N PHE A 387 3.29 19.28 -16.41
CA PHE A 387 2.15 19.60 -17.25
C PHE A 387 2.53 20.82 -18.10
N THR A 388 2.45 20.69 -19.42
CA THR A 388 3.00 21.64 -20.40
C THR A 388 2.31 23.02 -20.30
N VAL A 389 3.06 24.03 -19.84
CA VAL A 389 2.66 25.44 -19.86
C VAL A 389 3.00 26.01 -21.24
N VAL A 390 1.97 26.40 -22.00
CA VAL A 390 2.14 27.31 -23.14
C VAL A 390 2.48 28.68 -22.56
N GLU A 391 3.75 29.09 -22.67
CA GLU A 391 4.25 30.38 -22.22
C GLU A 391 3.55 31.55 -22.94
N GLN A 392 2.77 32.34 -22.20
CA GLN A 392 2.81 33.79 -22.35
C GLN A 392 2.36 34.52 -21.07
N GLU A 393 3.36 34.97 -20.32
CA GLU A 393 3.38 36.10 -19.39
C GLU A 393 2.12 36.39 -18.55
N ARG A 394 2.09 35.86 -17.32
CA ARG A 394 1.62 36.64 -16.16
C ARG A 394 2.53 36.42 -14.96
N LYS A 395 3.28 37.49 -14.65
CA LYS A 395 3.97 37.73 -13.39
C LYS A 395 3.04 37.43 -12.21
N TYR A 396 3.64 36.89 -11.14
CA TYR A 396 3.06 36.52 -9.84
C TYR A 396 2.48 35.11 -9.78
N ASP A 397 3.34 34.12 -9.54
CA ASP A 397 2.98 33.00 -8.68
C ASP A 397 4.22 32.43 -7.96
N THR A 398 4.09 32.20 -6.66
CA THR A 398 5.07 31.58 -5.76
C THR A 398 4.28 30.55 -4.97
N SER A 399 4.17 29.31 -5.46
CA SER A 399 3.26 28.32 -4.82
C SER A 399 3.72 26.87 -4.82
N ASP A 400 4.89 26.51 -5.35
CA ASP A 400 5.24 25.07 -5.49
C ASP A 400 5.79 24.40 -4.22
N ASP A 401 6.07 25.15 -3.14
CA ASP A 401 6.40 24.58 -1.83
C ASP A 401 5.15 24.24 -0.98
N GLU A 402 3.93 24.49 -1.47
CA GLU A 402 2.68 24.32 -0.70
C GLU A 402 1.99 22.96 -0.89
N PHE A 403 2.51 22.08 -1.74
CA PHE A 403 1.89 20.77 -2.04
C PHE A 403 2.28 19.61 -1.10
N GLU A 404 3.18 19.84 -0.12
CA GLU A 404 3.45 18.88 0.97
C GLU A 404 3.23 19.46 2.38
N ILE A 405 2.74 20.70 2.51
CA ILE A 405 2.33 21.27 3.80
C ILE A 405 1.12 22.17 3.59
N LEU A 406 -0.09 21.64 3.87
CA LEU A 406 -1.20 22.34 4.52
C LEU A 406 -2.13 21.33 5.21
#